data_AF-A0A351D2N7-F1
#
_entry.id   AF-A0A351D2N7-F1
#
_cell.length_a   1.000
_cell.length_b   1.000
_cell.length_c   1.000
_cell.angle_alpha   90.00
_cell.angle_beta   90.00
_cell.angle_gamma   90.00
#
_symmetry.space_group_name_H-M   'P 1'
#
loop_
_entity.id
_entity.type
_entity.pdbx_description
1 polymer ?
#
loop_
_entity_poly.entity_id
_entity_poly.type
_entity_poly.pdbx_seq_one_letter_code
_entity_poly.pdbx_strand_id
1 'polypeptide(L)'
;MEQDLKMGPHDVGGEDGDPIDTNDSGMTHWEKFSNGLRIAVSASKVVTLDELRCSAESFGDDYFKMDYFMRVGLSLVERCIQRGVFSKSELESAKKIAKKNFEVPIVELPNPKDITHLHDGKEHIHYQSDFQEDESGEGPPEFYFDMLAAAQILTDKNIISMEDIQRKIDNFDKTYPARGISVVTKAWTDPVFKSALIKDAKSAIHDMGIHLESFADIICFAHDDDTHHMVVCTLCSCYPRTLLGMPPAWYKSRSYRSRVVHEPRKVLAEFGTLIPDGKNLKVHDSNADMRYLILPEKPEGTEGWSESDLSRLISRDHLVGVRLPKINTN
;
A
#
# COMPACT_ATOMS: atom_id res chain seq x y z
N MET A 1 9.72 39.28 0.74
CA MET A 1 10.31 37.94 0.60
C MET A 1 9.36 37.00 1.33
N GLU A 2 8.37 36.46 0.62
CA GLU A 2 7.68 35.28 1.13
C GLU A 2 8.74 34.20 1.22
N GLN A 3 9.13 33.83 2.44
CA GLN A 3 9.78 32.55 2.63
C GLN A 3 8.74 31.52 2.21
N ASP A 4 9.04 30.82 1.13
CA ASP A 4 8.37 29.59 0.74
C ASP A 4 8.47 28.66 1.95
N LEU A 5 7.44 28.67 2.80
CA LEU A 5 7.37 27.87 4.02
C LEU A 5 7.17 26.43 3.58
N LYS A 6 8.26 25.77 3.18
CA LYS A 6 8.27 24.33 2.90
C LYS A 6 7.86 23.63 4.19
N MET A 7 6.65 23.08 4.25
CA MET A 7 6.23 22.34 5.43
C MET A 7 7.14 21.11 5.54
N GLY A 8 7.48 20.76 6.77
CA GLY A 8 8.28 19.56 7.02
C GLY A 8 7.46 18.30 6.70
N PRO A 9 8.07 17.11 6.77
CA PRO A 9 7.40 15.85 6.45
C PRO A 9 6.19 15.52 7.35
N HIS A 10 5.99 16.29 8.43
CA HIS A 10 5.00 16.05 9.48
C HIS A 10 3.57 16.35 9.04
N ASP A 11 3.36 17.32 8.15
CA ASP A 11 2.08 17.64 7.52
C ASP A 11 2.35 18.30 6.17
N VAL A 12 1.70 17.81 5.12
CA VAL A 12 1.82 18.37 3.76
C VAL A 12 0.49 18.97 3.28
N GLY A 13 -0.55 18.94 4.12
CA GLY A 13 -1.89 19.40 3.75
C GLY A 13 -1.89 20.86 3.29
N GLY A 14 -2.44 21.11 2.10
CA GLY A 14 -2.56 22.44 1.52
C GLY A 14 -1.37 22.88 0.67
N GLU A 15 -0.32 22.07 0.51
CA GLU A 15 0.77 22.37 -0.42
C GLU A 15 0.39 22.07 -1.88
N ASP A 16 0.92 22.87 -2.80
CA ASP A 16 0.90 22.54 -4.22
C ASP A 16 1.61 21.19 -4.47
N GLY A 17 1.15 20.46 -5.48
CA GLY A 17 1.71 19.16 -5.81
C GLY A 17 1.56 18.84 -7.30
N ASP A 18 2.36 17.86 -7.72
CA ASP A 18 2.32 17.34 -9.09
C ASP A 18 0.98 16.64 -9.40
N PRO A 19 0.68 16.37 -10.68
CA PRO A 19 -0.40 15.46 -11.06
C PRO A 19 -0.27 14.11 -10.34
N ILE A 20 -1.41 13.53 -9.97
CA ILE A 20 -1.44 12.25 -9.28
C ILE A 20 -1.35 11.13 -10.32
N ASP A 21 -0.37 10.24 -10.16
CA ASP A 21 -0.43 8.95 -10.84
C ASP A 21 -1.56 8.13 -10.22
N THR A 22 -2.68 8.03 -10.93
CA THR A 22 -3.90 7.37 -10.43
C THR A 22 -3.88 5.85 -10.63
N ASN A 23 -2.81 5.31 -11.22
CA ASN A 23 -2.60 3.87 -11.35
C ASN A 23 -1.99 3.31 -10.06
N ASP A 24 -2.42 2.11 -9.69
CA ASP A 24 -1.87 1.40 -8.54
C ASP A 24 -1.33 0.05 -8.99
N SER A 25 -0.02 -0.03 -9.14
CA SER A 25 0.71 -1.26 -9.50
C SER A 25 0.82 -2.25 -8.33
N GLY A 26 0.30 -1.90 -7.15
CA GLY A 26 0.41 -2.72 -5.95
C GLY A 26 1.82 -2.65 -5.35
N MET A 27 2.19 -3.67 -4.58
CA MET A 27 3.54 -3.79 -4.01
C MET A 27 4.39 -4.74 -4.85
N THR A 28 5.62 -4.35 -5.14
CA THR A 28 6.64 -5.26 -5.67
C THR A 28 7.00 -6.33 -4.65
N HIS A 29 7.70 -7.38 -5.08
CA HIS A 29 8.17 -8.44 -4.19
C HIS A 29 9.03 -7.89 -3.02
N TRP A 30 9.95 -6.95 -3.31
CA TRP A 30 10.83 -6.33 -2.33
C TRP A 30 10.07 -5.47 -1.31
N GLU A 31 9.05 -4.74 -1.78
CA GLU A 31 8.18 -3.91 -0.93
C GLU A 31 7.31 -4.76 -0.01
N LYS A 32 6.76 -5.88 -0.52
CA LYS A 32 6.01 -6.85 0.29
C LYS A 32 6.85 -7.37 1.44
N PHE A 33 8.09 -7.78 1.16
CA PHE A 33 9.02 -8.26 2.18
C PHE A 33 9.34 -7.17 3.21
N SER A 34 9.71 -5.97 2.75
CA SER A 34 10.03 -4.84 3.63
C SER A 34 8.86 -4.48 4.55
N ASN A 35 7.64 -4.46 4.00
CA ASN A 35 6.42 -4.22 4.75
C ASN A 35 6.13 -5.35 5.75
N GLY A 36 6.28 -6.60 5.33
CA GLY A 36 6.10 -7.78 6.17
C GLY A 36 7.07 -7.79 7.36
N LEU A 37 8.35 -7.52 7.10
CA LEU A 37 9.40 -7.39 8.11
C LEU A 37 9.04 -6.31 9.13
N ARG A 38 8.73 -5.10 8.67
CA ARG A 38 8.37 -3.99 9.56
C ARG A 38 7.19 -4.34 10.47
N ILE A 39 6.16 -5.01 9.94
CA ILE A 39 4.99 -5.41 10.73
C ILE A 39 5.35 -6.53 11.72
N ALA A 40 6.15 -7.50 11.31
CA ALA A 40 6.62 -8.58 12.19
C ALA A 40 7.42 -8.03 13.39
N VAL A 41 8.37 -7.11 13.14
CA VAL A 41 9.18 -6.50 14.20
C VAL A 41 8.36 -5.57 15.09
N SER A 42 7.39 -4.85 14.52
CA SER A 42 6.46 -4.05 15.35
C SER A 42 5.62 -4.94 16.27
N ALA A 43 5.20 -6.11 15.79
CA ALA A 43 4.43 -7.07 16.57
C ALA A 43 5.23 -7.72 17.72
N SER A 44 6.56 -7.83 17.58
CA SER A 44 7.44 -8.27 18.67
C SER A 44 7.72 -7.18 19.71
N LYS A 45 7.15 -5.97 19.54
CA LYS A 45 7.26 -4.80 20.43
C LYS A 45 8.69 -4.25 20.58
N VAL A 46 9.59 -4.62 19.67
CA VAL A 46 10.97 -4.08 19.65
C VAL A 46 10.97 -2.61 19.23
N VAL A 47 10.08 -2.25 18.30
CA VAL A 47 9.83 -0.88 17.83
C VAL A 47 8.33 -0.62 17.77
N THR A 48 7.94 0.65 17.89
CA THR A 48 6.56 1.11 17.70
C THR A 48 6.43 1.92 16.41
N LEU A 49 5.20 2.07 15.92
CA LEU A 49 4.93 2.88 14.71
C LEU A 49 5.33 4.35 14.88
N ASP A 50 5.13 4.91 16.06
CA ASP A 50 5.53 6.29 16.39
C ASP A 50 7.06 6.46 16.32
N GLU A 51 7.81 5.52 16.91
CA GLU A 51 9.28 5.54 16.83
C GLU A 51 9.80 5.42 15.39
N LEU A 52 9.15 4.61 14.56
CA LEU A 52 9.48 4.51 13.14
C LEU A 52 9.18 5.83 12.41
N ARG A 53 8.06 6.49 12.73
CA ARG A 53 7.76 7.80 12.17
C ARG A 53 8.82 8.84 12.56
N CYS A 54 9.14 8.97 13.85
CA CYS A 54 10.16 9.90 14.33
C CYS A 54 11.53 9.60 13.71
N SER A 55 11.89 8.32 13.55
CA SER A 55 13.13 7.92 12.88
C SER A 55 13.13 8.30 11.40
N ALA A 56 12.02 8.09 10.67
CA ALA A 56 11.92 8.52 9.28
C ALA A 56 12.05 10.05 9.14
N GLU A 57 11.37 10.82 9.99
CA GLU A 57 11.45 12.28 10.02
C GLU A 57 12.86 12.79 10.31
N SER A 58 13.68 12.03 11.06
CA SER A 58 15.07 12.38 11.37
C SER A 58 16.02 12.35 10.15
N PHE A 59 15.58 11.80 9.01
CA PHE A 59 16.37 11.80 7.76
C PHE A 59 16.47 13.19 7.10
N GLY A 60 15.76 14.21 7.58
CA GLY A 60 15.83 15.56 7.03
C GLY A 60 15.42 15.60 5.56
N ASP A 61 16.19 16.29 4.71
CA ASP A 61 15.87 16.43 3.28
C ASP A 61 15.91 15.12 2.50
N ASP A 62 16.66 14.11 2.96
CA ASP A 62 16.71 12.80 2.31
C ASP A 62 15.36 12.05 2.42
N TYR A 63 14.51 12.41 3.39
CA TYR A 63 13.14 11.92 3.50
C TYR A 63 12.37 11.99 2.17
N PHE A 64 12.55 13.10 1.44
CA PHE A 64 11.83 13.41 0.21
C PHE A 64 12.43 12.72 -1.03
N LYS A 65 13.64 12.18 -0.92
CA LYS A 65 14.31 11.43 -2.00
C LYS A 65 14.01 9.94 -1.94
N MET A 66 13.49 9.47 -0.80
CA MET A 66 13.15 8.06 -0.58
C MET A 66 11.69 7.80 -0.94
N ASP A 67 11.46 6.70 -1.65
CA ASP A 67 10.12 6.14 -1.76
C ASP A 67 9.59 5.69 -0.39
N TYR A 68 8.30 5.37 -0.33
CA TYR A 68 7.63 4.99 0.90
C TYR A 68 8.25 3.77 1.59
N PHE A 69 8.57 2.71 0.85
CA PHE A 69 9.02 1.44 1.43
C PHE A 69 10.49 1.48 1.81
N MET A 70 11.32 2.14 1.01
CA MET A 70 12.69 2.49 1.34
C MET A 70 12.73 3.26 2.66
N ARG A 71 11.92 4.32 2.79
CA ARG A 71 11.89 5.16 3.99
C ARG A 71 11.48 4.37 5.23
N VAL A 72 10.40 3.59 5.15
CA VAL A 72 9.91 2.78 6.28
C VAL A 72 10.91 1.69 6.66
N GLY A 73 11.53 1.05 5.67
CA GLY A 73 12.54 0.02 5.89
C GLY A 73 13.80 0.57 6.56
N LEU A 74 14.40 1.63 6.00
CA LEU A 74 15.61 2.24 6.56
C LEU A 74 15.36 2.80 7.97
N SER A 75 14.17 3.35 8.22
CA SER A 75 13.78 3.78 9.56
C SER A 75 13.76 2.62 10.56
N LEU A 76 13.25 1.45 10.18
CA LEU A 76 13.27 0.25 11.03
C LEU A 76 14.72 -0.13 11.38
N VAL A 77 15.59 -0.17 10.39
CA VAL A 77 17.01 -0.53 10.58
C VAL A 77 17.70 0.45 11.52
N GLU A 78 17.57 1.75 11.25
CA GLU A 78 18.15 2.80 12.08
C GLU A 78 17.60 2.73 13.51
N ARG A 79 16.30 2.47 13.69
CA ARG A 79 15.70 2.36 15.02
C ARG A 79 16.22 1.14 15.79
N CYS A 80 16.38 -0.01 15.13
CA CYS A 80 16.98 -1.20 15.74
C CYS A 80 18.43 -0.94 16.20
N ILE A 81 19.21 -0.19 15.41
CA ILE A 81 20.58 0.23 15.76
C ILE A 81 20.57 1.16 16.97
N GLN A 82 19.73 2.19 16.95
CA GLN A 82 19.61 3.15 18.06
C GLN A 82 19.20 2.48 19.38
N ARG A 83 18.38 1.43 19.32
CA ARG A 83 17.99 0.62 20.49
C ARG A 83 19.04 -0.43 20.88
N GLY A 84 20.13 -0.58 20.12
CA GLY A 84 21.16 -1.57 20.39
C GLY A 84 20.71 -3.01 20.15
N VAL A 85 19.67 -3.24 19.35
CA VAL A 85 19.20 -4.59 18.99
C VAL A 85 20.28 -5.31 18.17
N PHE A 86 20.93 -4.56 17.28
CA PHE A 86 22.14 -4.95 16.57
C PHE A 86 22.99 -3.72 16.25
N SER A 87 24.28 -3.93 16.05
CA SER A 87 25.25 -2.91 15.68
C SER A 87 25.29 -2.65 14.17
N LYS A 88 25.84 -1.49 13.77
CA LYS A 88 26.13 -1.19 12.35
C LYS A 88 27.08 -2.23 11.73
N SER A 89 28.05 -2.74 12.49
CA SER A 89 28.97 -3.77 11.98
C SER A 89 28.29 -5.12 11.74
N GLU A 90 27.35 -5.51 12.61
CA GLU A 90 26.54 -6.71 12.38
C GLU A 90 25.72 -6.57 11.09
N LEU A 91 25.08 -5.40 10.89
CA LEU A 91 24.32 -5.11 9.68
C LEU A 91 25.19 -5.20 8.42
N GLU A 92 26.34 -4.53 8.39
CA GLU A 92 27.23 -4.54 7.22
C GLU A 92 27.74 -5.94 6.88
N SER A 93 28.09 -6.75 7.89
CA SER A 93 28.49 -8.15 7.67
C SER A 93 27.35 -8.97 7.08
N ALA A 94 26.14 -8.87 7.65
CA ALA A 94 24.97 -9.58 7.13
C ALA A 94 24.57 -9.10 5.72
N LYS A 95 24.68 -7.80 5.45
CA LYS A 95 24.39 -7.19 4.14
C LYS A 95 25.33 -7.70 3.06
N LYS A 96 26.63 -7.85 3.36
CA LYS A 96 27.60 -8.48 2.44
C LYS A 96 27.23 -9.91 2.09
N ILE A 97 26.79 -10.69 3.08
CA ILE A 97 26.33 -12.07 2.86
C ILE A 97 25.06 -12.06 1.99
N ALA A 98 24.09 -11.20 2.29
CA ALA A 98 22.88 -11.06 1.50
C ALA A 98 23.17 -10.71 0.04
N LYS A 99 24.05 -9.74 -0.22
CA LYS A 99 24.47 -9.38 -1.58
C LYS A 99 25.10 -10.55 -2.33
N LYS A 100 26.03 -11.26 -1.68
CA LYS A 100 26.67 -12.44 -2.26
C LYS A 100 25.66 -13.54 -2.64
N ASN A 101 24.59 -13.69 -1.88
CA ASN A 101 23.55 -14.68 -2.20
C ASN A 101 22.72 -14.30 -3.45
N PHE A 102 22.75 -13.03 -3.86
CA PHE A 102 22.11 -12.54 -5.09
C PHE A 102 23.09 -12.43 -6.26
N GLU A 103 24.38 -12.73 -6.07
CA GLU A 103 25.33 -12.82 -7.18
C GLU A 103 25.01 -14.06 -8.01
N VAL A 104 24.32 -13.85 -9.13
CA VAL A 104 24.13 -14.88 -10.14
C VAL A 104 25.45 -15.03 -10.90
N PRO A 105 26.06 -16.24 -10.97
CA PRO A 105 27.24 -16.44 -11.78
C PRO A 105 26.93 -16.06 -13.23
N ILE A 106 27.75 -15.18 -13.82
CA ILE A 106 27.68 -14.94 -15.26
C ILE A 106 28.13 -16.23 -15.93
N VAL A 107 27.17 -17.00 -16.41
CA VAL A 107 27.47 -18.16 -17.26
C VAL A 107 27.77 -17.62 -18.64
N GLU A 108 28.96 -17.92 -19.16
CA GLU A 108 29.24 -17.70 -20.58
C GLU A 108 28.32 -18.61 -21.39
N LEU A 109 27.22 -18.04 -21.89
CA LEU A 109 26.34 -18.75 -22.80
C LEU A 109 27.08 -18.94 -24.13
N PRO A 110 26.99 -20.14 -24.75
CA PRO A 110 27.51 -20.33 -26.10
C PRO A 110 26.89 -19.29 -27.04
N ASN A 111 27.71 -18.74 -27.93
CA ASN A 111 27.24 -17.80 -28.94
C ASN A 111 26.04 -18.41 -29.68
N PRO A 112 24.86 -17.77 -29.70
CA PRO A 112 23.66 -18.35 -30.31
C PRO A 112 23.86 -18.78 -31.77
N LYS A 113 24.80 -18.11 -32.48
CA LYS A 113 25.16 -18.43 -33.87
C LYS A 113 25.91 -19.75 -34.04
N ASP A 114 26.48 -20.26 -32.95
CA ASP A 114 27.28 -21.49 -32.92
C ASP A 114 26.45 -22.70 -32.40
N ILE A 115 25.16 -22.49 -32.08
CA ILE A 115 24.23 -23.52 -31.58
C ILE A 115 23.31 -24.00 -32.71
N THR A 116 23.53 -25.22 -33.21
CA THR A 116 22.58 -25.90 -34.10
C THR A 116 21.55 -26.64 -33.26
N HIS A 117 20.27 -26.39 -33.49
CA HIS A 117 19.18 -27.17 -32.90
C HIS A 117 18.08 -27.44 -33.95
N LEU A 118 17.15 -28.32 -33.61
CA LEU A 118 16.10 -28.78 -34.51
C LEU A 118 14.80 -28.02 -34.22
N HIS A 119 14.21 -27.37 -35.22
CA HIS A 119 12.79 -27.03 -35.24
C HIS A 119 12.05 -27.97 -36.20
N ASP A 120 11.00 -28.63 -35.74
CA ASP A 120 10.17 -29.53 -36.56
C ASP A 120 10.97 -30.59 -37.34
N GLY A 121 12.05 -31.09 -36.73
CA GLY A 121 12.92 -32.12 -37.33
C GLY A 121 13.86 -31.62 -38.43
N LYS A 122 14.01 -30.30 -38.59
CA LYS A 122 14.99 -29.68 -39.50
C LYS A 122 16.00 -28.86 -38.71
N GLU A 123 17.27 -28.97 -39.10
CA GLU A 123 18.34 -28.14 -38.55
C GLU A 123 18.21 -26.71 -39.05
N HIS A 124 18.25 -25.75 -38.14
CA HIS A 124 18.37 -24.33 -38.47
C HIS A 124 19.29 -23.64 -37.46
N ILE A 125 19.83 -22.48 -37.89
CA ILE A 125 20.73 -21.63 -37.10
C ILE A 125 20.03 -20.28 -36.97
N HIS A 126 19.99 -19.72 -35.78
CA HIS A 126 19.41 -18.38 -35.59
C HIS A 126 20.43 -17.28 -35.84
N TYR A 127 20.01 -16.24 -36.54
CA TYR A 127 20.82 -15.03 -36.74
C TYR A 127 20.62 -13.99 -35.62
N GLN A 128 19.66 -14.24 -34.71
CA GLN A 128 19.26 -13.40 -33.59
C GLN A 128 19.00 -14.31 -32.36
N SER A 129 19.02 -13.74 -31.15
CA SER A 129 18.63 -14.47 -29.94
C SER A 129 17.15 -14.88 -30.02
N ASP A 130 16.83 -16.15 -29.73
CA ASP A 130 15.44 -16.62 -29.56
C ASP A 130 14.76 -16.07 -28.32
N PHE A 131 15.59 -15.65 -27.36
CA PHE A 131 15.17 -15.06 -26.11
C PHE A 131 15.33 -13.55 -26.22
N GLN A 132 14.24 -12.84 -26.47
CA GLN A 132 14.13 -11.47 -25.96
C GLN A 132 13.84 -11.60 -24.47
N GLU A 133 14.87 -11.59 -23.63
CA GLU A 133 14.69 -11.13 -22.26
C GLU A 133 14.53 -9.61 -22.37
N ASP A 134 13.29 -9.13 -22.37
CA ASP A 134 12.94 -7.72 -22.26
C ASP A 134 13.15 -7.18 -20.83
N GLU A 135 13.50 -8.07 -19.90
CA GLU A 135 13.86 -7.73 -18.55
C GLU A 135 15.33 -7.30 -18.49
N SER A 136 15.58 -6.01 -18.65
CA SER A 136 16.63 -5.38 -17.85
C SER A 136 16.19 -5.47 -16.40
N GLY A 137 16.26 -6.65 -15.80
CA GLY A 137 15.88 -6.91 -14.43
C GLY A 137 16.82 -6.12 -13.54
N GLU A 138 16.43 -4.89 -13.21
CA GLU A 138 17.06 -4.14 -12.16
C GLU A 138 16.95 -5.04 -10.92
N GLY A 139 18.09 -5.59 -10.50
CA GLY A 139 18.16 -6.46 -9.35
C GLY A 139 17.55 -5.80 -8.10
N PRO A 140 17.50 -6.49 -6.95
CA PRO A 140 16.92 -5.91 -5.76
C PRO A 140 17.48 -4.51 -5.47
N PRO A 141 16.62 -3.54 -5.14
CA PRO A 141 17.08 -2.19 -4.83
C PRO A 141 18.01 -2.22 -3.61
N GLU A 142 18.97 -1.29 -3.52
CA GLU A 142 20.03 -1.35 -2.50
C GLU A 142 19.48 -1.47 -1.06
N PHE A 143 18.39 -0.75 -0.75
CA PHE A 143 17.77 -0.78 0.58
C PHE A 143 17.17 -2.16 0.94
N TYR A 144 16.85 -2.99 -0.06
CA TYR A 144 16.34 -4.34 0.17
C TYR A 144 17.39 -5.22 0.84
N PHE A 145 18.67 -5.03 0.54
CA PHE A 145 19.74 -5.76 1.22
C PHE A 145 19.87 -5.37 2.69
N ASP A 146 19.57 -4.12 3.06
CA ASP A 146 19.46 -3.71 4.46
C ASP A 146 18.30 -4.45 5.15
N MET A 147 17.17 -4.66 4.45
CA MET A 147 16.02 -5.38 5.01
C MET A 147 16.32 -6.86 5.20
N LEU A 148 16.97 -7.51 4.22
CA LEU A 148 17.41 -8.89 4.35
C LEU A 148 18.41 -9.08 5.49
N ALA A 149 19.39 -8.20 5.60
CA ALA A 149 20.38 -8.23 6.67
C ALA A 149 19.73 -8.08 8.04
N ALA A 150 18.83 -7.10 8.20
CA ALA A 150 18.08 -6.92 9.44
C ALA A 150 17.19 -8.12 9.76
N ALA A 151 16.46 -8.67 8.78
CA ALA A 151 15.63 -9.86 8.97
C ALA A 151 16.45 -11.07 9.45
N GLN A 152 17.62 -11.30 8.84
CA GLN A 152 18.52 -12.39 9.25
C GLN A 152 18.99 -12.20 10.70
N ILE A 153 19.51 -11.02 11.04
CA ILE A 153 20.03 -10.75 12.39
C ILE A 153 18.92 -10.88 13.45
N LEU A 154 17.72 -10.36 13.16
CA LEU A 154 16.58 -10.45 14.07
C LEU A 154 16.08 -11.90 14.22
N THR A 155 16.20 -12.72 13.17
CA THR A 155 15.90 -14.16 13.22
C THR A 155 16.93 -14.91 14.05
N ASP A 156 18.23 -14.64 13.85
CA ASP A 156 19.31 -15.26 14.62
C ASP A 156 19.21 -14.93 16.13
N LYS A 157 18.68 -13.75 16.46
CA LYS A 157 18.40 -13.32 17.83
C LYS A 157 17.06 -13.81 18.38
N ASN A 158 16.30 -14.63 17.63
CA ASN A 158 14.98 -15.15 17.99
C ASN A 158 13.93 -14.07 18.33
N ILE A 159 14.03 -12.90 17.70
CA ILE A 159 13.08 -11.78 17.90
C ILE A 159 11.86 -11.94 16.99
N ILE A 160 12.07 -12.43 15.77
CA ILE A 160 11.06 -12.79 14.78
C ILE A 160 11.50 -14.06 14.07
N SER A 161 10.62 -14.66 13.26
CA SER A 161 10.97 -15.69 12.28
C SER A 161 10.67 -15.23 10.84
N MET A 162 11.28 -15.88 9.85
CA MET A 162 10.91 -15.67 8.44
C MET A 162 9.46 -16.07 8.16
N GLU A 163 8.90 -17.02 8.92
CA GLU A 163 7.49 -17.39 8.85
C GLU A 163 6.57 -16.24 9.30
N ASP A 164 6.99 -15.46 10.32
CA ASP A 164 6.23 -14.28 10.74
C ASP A 164 6.12 -13.26 9.61
N ILE A 165 7.22 -13.01 8.90
CA ILE A 165 7.26 -12.11 7.74
C ILE A 165 6.33 -12.63 6.64
N GLN A 166 6.46 -13.92 6.28
CA GLN A 166 5.65 -14.53 5.24
C GLN A 166 4.15 -14.47 5.58
N ARG A 167 3.78 -14.78 6.83
CA ARG A 167 2.40 -14.68 7.30
C ARG A 167 1.86 -13.25 7.21
N LYS A 168 2.69 -12.21 7.42
CA LYS A 168 2.25 -10.82 7.18
C LYS A 168 2.01 -10.55 5.70
N ILE A 169 2.90 -11.02 4.81
CA ILE A 169 2.73 -10.88 3.36
C ILE A 169 1.43 -11.56 2.89
N ASP A 170 1.21 -12.82 3.29
CA ASP A 170 0.01 -13.59 2.90
C ASP A 170 -1.29 -12.91 3.34
N ASN A 171 -1.31 -12.31 4.53
CA ASN A 171 -2.48 -11.57 5.01
C ASN A 171 -2.81 -10.36 4.11
N PHE A 172 -1.80 -9.60 3.69
CA PHE A 172 -1.97 -8.44 2.81
C PHE A 172 -2.37 -8.82 1.39
N ASP A 173 -1.88 -9.95 0.87
CA ASP A 173 -2.17 -10.38 -0.50
C ASP A 173 -3.53 -11.08 -0.60
N LYS A 174 -3.87 -11.95 0.36
CA LYS A 174 -5.00 -12.88 0.24
C LYS A 174 -6.22 -12.47 1.06
N THR A 175 -6.01 -11.84 2.21
CA THR A 175 -7.07 -11.68 3.22
C THR A 175 -7.65 -10.28 3.26
N TYR A 176 -6.79 -9.26 3.34
CA TYR A 176 -7.25 -7.91 3.66
C TYR A 176 -7.97 -7.16 2.53
N PRO A 177 -7.56 -7.22 1.24
CA PRO A 177 -8.22 -6.45 0.18
C PRO A 177 -9.70 -6.78 -0.03
N ALA A 178 -10.12 -8.02 0.28
CA ALA A 178 -11.48 -8.49 0.03
C ALA A 178 -12.50 -8.09 1.11
N ARG A 179 -12.04 -7.80 2.34
CA ARG A 179 -12.94 -7.64 3.49
C ARG A 179 -13.84 -6.40 3.39
N GLY A 180 -13.29 -5.25 2.97
CA GLY A 180 -14.06 -4.02 2.79
C GLY A 180 -15.09 -4.11 1.70
N ILE A 181 -14.77 -4.83 0.62
CA ILE A 181 -15.71 -5.14 -0.47
C ILE A 181 -16.89 -5.95 0.08
N SER A 182 -16.63 -7.00 0.88
CA SER A 182 -17.68 -7.80 1.51
C SER A 182 -18.56 -6.96 2.43
N VAL A 183 -17.97 -6.06 3.24
CA VAL A 183 -18.72 -5.17 4.15
C VAL A 183 -19.66 -4.25 3.37
N VAL A 184 -19.17 -3.58 2.32
CA VAL A 184 -19.99 -2.68 1.50
C VAL A 184 -21.05 -3.46 0.71
N THR A 185 -20.69 -4.62 0.17
CA THR A 185 -21.64 -5.50 -0.54
C THR A 185 -22.80 -5.88 0.36
N LYS A 186 -22.51 -6.31 1.60
CA LYS A 186 -23.55 -6.63 2.59
C LYS A 186 -24.39 -5.40 2.93
N ALA A 187 -23.79 -4.22 3.07
CA ALA A 187 -24.53 -2.98 3.31
C ALA A 187 -25.45 -2.58 2.15
N TRP A 188 -25.15 -3.00 0.92
CA TRP A 188 -26.02 -2.78 -0.25
C TRP A 188 -27.21 -3.75 -0.31
N THR A 189 -27.11 -4.93 0.30
CA THR A 189 -28.16 -5.97 0.28
C THR A 189 -28.97 -6.06 1.58
N ASP A 190 -28.44 -5.53 2.68
CA ASP A 190 -29.03 -5.62 4.01
C ASP A 190 -29.17 -4.22 4.64
N PRO A 191 -30.37 -3.60 4.58
CA PRO A 191 -30.62 -2.27 5.15
C PRO A 191 -30.42 -2.19 6.66
N VAL A 192 -30.65 -3.29 7.39
CA VAL A 192 -30.44 -3.36 8.84
C VAL A 192 -28.95 -3.29 9.14
N PHE A 193 -28.15 -4.09 8.41
CA PHE A 193 -26.69 -4.02 8.50
C PHE A 193 -26.15 -2.65 8.07
N LYS A 194 -26.67 -2.05 6.99
CA LYS A 194 -26.28 -0.69 6.57
C LYS A 194 -26.46 0.33 7.70
N SER A 195 -27.63 0.31 8.35
CA SER A 195 -27.93 1.21 9.47
C SER A 195 -26.99 0.97 10.66
N ALA A 196 -26.72 -0.29 10.99
CA ALA A 196 -25.77 -0.65 12.03
C ALA A 196 -24.33 -0.19 11.69
N LEU A 197 -23.88 -0.41 10.45
CA LEU A 197 -22.55 -0.06 9.96
C LEU A 197 -22.30 1.46 10.02
N ILE A 198 -23.29 2.28 9.65
CA ILE A 198 -23.16 3.75 9.72
C ILE A 198 -23.14 4.24 11.17
N LYS A 199 -23.89 3.58 12.07
CA LYS A 199 -23.97 3.96 13.48
C LYS A 199 -22.73 3.56 14.28
N ASP A 200 -22.26 2.33 14.10
CA ASP A 200 -21.10 1.74 14.79
C ASP A 200 -20.46 0.69 13.87
N ALA A 201 -19.52 1.14 13.04
CA ALA A 201 -18.94 0.29 12.02
C ALA A 201 -18.08 -0.82 12.63
N LYS A 202 -17.37 -0.53 13.74
CA LYS A 202 -16.52 -1.51 14.41
C LYS A 202 -17.32 -2.69 14.93
N SER A 203 -18.43 -2.44 15.63
CA SER A 203 -19.29 -3.50 16.13
C SER A 203 -19.96 -4.26 14.99
N ALA A 204 -20.51 -3.57 13.98
CA ALA A 204 -21.15 -4.22 12.84
C ALA A 204 -20.19 -5.13 12.04
N ILE A 205 -18.95 -4.68 11.80
CA ILE A 205 -17.92 -5.47 11.10
C ILE A 205 -17.47 -6.66 11.96
N HIS A 206 -17.38 -6.48 13.27
CA HIS A 206 -17.07 -7.57 14.19
C HIS A 206 -18.16 -8.65 14.18
N ASP A 207 -19.44 -8.27 14.21
CA ASP A 207 -20.58 -9.20 14.15
C ASP A 207 -20.65 -9.98 12.82
N MET A 208 -20.07 -9.40 11.75
CA MET A 208 -19.86 -10.09 10.47
C MET A 208 -18.71 -11.13 10.53
N GLY A 209 -18.01 -11.25 11.66
CA GLY A 209 -16.88 -12.18 11.85
C GLY A 209 -15.53 -11.62 11.37
N ILE A 210 -15.43 -10.32 11.11
CA ILE A 210 -14.19 -9.69 10.67
C ILE A 210 -13.51 -9.02 11.87
N HIS A 211 -12.37 -9.58 12.28
CA HIS A 211 -11.54 -8.98 13.31
C HIS A 211 -10.61 -7.90 12.72
N LEU A 212 -10.72 -6.70 13.27
CA LEU A 212 -9.96 -5.50 12.91
C LEU A 212 -8.72 -5.31 13.80
N GLU A 213 -7.86 -4.35 13.44
CA GLU A 213 -6.76 -3.93 14.32
C GLU A 213 -7.30 -3.42 15.67
N SER A 214 -6.73 -3.87 16.78
CA SER A 214 -7.30 -3.65 18.11
C SER A 214 -7.36 -2.18 18.54
N PHE A 215 -6.43 -1.36 18.06
CA PHE A 215 -6.27 0.03 18.49
C PHE A 215 -7.12 1.03 17.71
N ALA A 216 -7.50 0.72 16.46
CA ALA A 216 -8.23 1.67 15.62
C ALA A 216 -9.75 1.49 15.79
N ASP A 217 -10.46 2.61 15.80
CA ASP A 217 -11.90 2.60 15.55
C ASP A 217 -12.18 2.76 14.05
N ILE A 218 -13.32 2.26 13.60
CA ILE A 218 -13.77 2.41 12.20
C ILE A 218 -15.01 3.29 12.18
N ILE A 219 -14.99 4.35 11.40
CA ILE A 219 -16.16 5.17 11.08
C ILE A 219 -16.54 4.94 9.62
N CYS A 220 -17.79 4.60 9.38
CA CYS A 220 -18.34 4.47 8.03
C CYS A 220 -19.08 5.74 7.63
N PHE A 221 -18.66 6.38 6.54
CA PHE A 221 -19.37 7.50 5.93
C PHE A 221 -20.04 7.06 4.64
N ALA A 222 -21.37 7.15 4.59
CA ALA A 222 -22.14 6.83 3.38
C ALA A 222 -22.24 8.06 2.48
N HIS A 223 -22.05 7.86 1.17
CA HIS A 223 -22.53 8.84 0.21
C HIS A 223 -24.06 8.95 0.27
N ASP A 224 -24.55 10.17 0.06
CA ASP A 224 -25.95 10.48 -0.13
C ASP A 224 -26.10 11.52 -1.25
N ASP A 225 -27.34 11.86 -1.60
CA ASP A 225 -27.66 12.80 -2.68
C ASP A 225 -26.93 14.16 -2.52
N ASP A 226 -26.74 14.61 -1.27
CA ASP A 226 -26.22 15.92 -0.93
C ASP A 226 -24.71 15.91 -0.63
N THR A 227 -24.11 14.77 -0.29
CA THR A 227 -22.75 14.69 0.26
C THR A 227 -21.92 13.55 -0.34
N HIS A 228 -20.79 13.92 -0.92
CA HIS A 228 -19.71 13.02 -1.29
C HIS A 228 -18.61 13.07 -0.21
N HIS A 229 -18.04 11.91 0.11
CA HIS A 229 -17.02 11.76 1.14
C HIS A 229 -15.69 11.26 0.56
N MET A 230 -14.58 11.69 1.12
CA MET A 230 -13.24 11.23 0.75
C MET A 230 -12.39 11.02 2.00
N VAL A 231 -11.36 10.20 1.91
CA VAL A 231 -10.47 9.92 3.04
C VAL A 231 -9.02 10.21 2.66
N VAL A 232 -8.28 10.85 3.56
CA VAL A 232 -6.84 11.09 3.42
C VAL A 232 -6.13 10.84 4.76
N CYS A 233 -4.81 10.74 4.71
CA CYS A 233 -3.93 10.96 5.86
C CYS A 233 -2.83 11.93 5.43
N THR A 234 -3.02 13.22 5.70
CA THR A 234 -2.07 14.28 5.31
C THR A 234 -0.70 14.05 5.94
N LEU A 235 -0.66 13.55 7.19
CA LEU A 235 0.57 13.37 7.97
C LEU A 235 1.41 12.17 7.50
N CYS A 236 0.80 11.09 7.01
CA CYS A 236 1.55 9.89 6.63
C CYS A 236 0.81 8.97 5.63
N SER A 237 0.09 7.97 6.14
CA SER A 237 -0.58 6.92 5.35
C SER A 237 -1.54 6.07 6.21
N CYS A 238 -2.13 6.66 7.25
CA CYS A 238 -3.12 5.99 8.10
C CYS A 238 -4.26 5.43 7.24
N TYR A 239 -4.53 4.13 7.37
CA TYR A 239 -5.44 3.40 6.48
C TYR A 239 -6.03 2.19 7.20
N PRO A 240 -7.29 1.79 6.98
CA PRO A 240 -7.90 0.61 7.61
C PRO A 240 -7.35 -0.69 6.97
N ARG A 241 -6.10 -1.02 7.27
CA ARG A 241 -5.33 -2.07 6.57
C ARG A 241 -5.93 -3.46 6.68
N THR A 242 -6.52 -3.83 7.81
CA THR A 242 -7.20 -5.13 7.97
C THR A 242 -8.49 -5.25 7.16
N LEU A 243 -9.01 -4.13 6.65
CA LEU A 243 -10.25 -4.07 5.88
C LEU A 243 -9.99 -3.84 4.38
N LEU A 244 -9.02 -2.98 4.04
CA LEU A 244 -8.80 -2.51 2.67
C LEU A 244 -7.43 -2.92 2.11
N GLY A 245 -6.61 -3.61 2.90
CA GLY A 245 -5.25 -4.00 2.52
C GLY A 245 -4.25 -2.85 2.57
N MET A 246 -3.18 -2.94 1.79
CA MET A 246 -2.17 -1.89 1.71
C MET A 246 -2.77 -0.65 1.04
N PRO A 247 -2.56 0.58 1.56
CA PRO A 247 -2.96 1.78 0.85
C PRO A 247 -2.27 1.86 -0.51
N PRO A 248 -3.01 2.24 -1.58
CA PRO A 248 -2.46 2.45 -2.92
C PRO A 248 -1.25 3.37 -2.96
N ALA A 249 -0.41 3.23 -3.99
CA ALA A 249 0.72 4.14 -4.23
C ALA A 249 0.30 5.61 -4.20
N TRP A 250 -0.77 5.96 -4.93
CA TRP A 250 -1.33 7.30 -4.99
C TRP A 250 -1.75 7.85 -3.62
N TYR A 251 -2.31 7.02 -2.73
CA TYR A 251 -2.77 7.45 -1.40
C TYR A 251 -1.60 7.89 -0.50
N LYS A 252 -0.46 7.21 -0.64
CA LYS A 252 0.77 7.50 0.12
C LYS A 252 1.57 8.68 -0.47
N SER A 253 1.28 9.04 -1.73
CA SER A 253 1.99 10.07 -2.47
C SER A 253 1.82 11.45 -1.84
N ARG A 254 2.85 12.30 -1.96
CA ARG A 254 2.74 13.70 -1.53
C ARG A 254 1.67 14.44 -2.33
N SER A 255 1.62 14.21 -3.65
CA SER A 255 0.64 14.81 -4.56
C SER A 255 -0.81 14.66 -4.08
N TYR A 256 -1.21 13.45 -3.70
CA TYR A 256 -2.57 13.23 -3.17
C TYR A 256 -2.75 13.90 -1.79
N ARG A 257 -1.81 13.63 -0.87
CA ARG A 257 -1.91 14.04 0.54
C ARG A 257 -1.92 15.55 0.72
N SER A 258 -1.18 16.30 -0.10
CA SER A 258 -1.13 17.75 0.01
C SER A 258 -2.34 18.42 -0.62
N ARG A 259 -2.79 17.93 -1.78
CA ARG A 259 -3.80 18.61 -2.59
C ARG A 259 -5.23 18.32 -2.16
N VAL A 260 -5.53 17.09 -1.72
CA VAL A 260 -6.93 16.66 -1.51
C VAL A 260 -7.65 17.46 -0.44
N VAL A 261 -6.97 18.04 0.55
CA VAL A 261 -7.62 18.87 1.58
C VAL A 261 -7.92 20.31 1.12
N HIS A 262 -7.25 20.80 0.08
CA HIS A 262 -7.39 22.17 -0.43
C HIS A 262 -8.19 22.23 -1.75
N GLU A 263 -7.97 21.29 -2.66
CA GLU A 263 -8.61 21.24 -3.97
C GLU A 263 -9.22 19.86 -4.31
N PRO A 264 -10.08 19.29 -3.43
CA PRO A 264 -10.58 17.93 -3.56
C PRO A 264 -11.34 17.66 -4.86
N ARG A 265 -12.07 18.64 -5.41
CA ARG A 265 -12.78 18.49 -6.68
C ARG A 265 -11.83 18.29 -7.86
N LYS A 266 -10.70 19.01 -7.90
CA LYS A 266 -9.70 18.85 -8.96
C LYS A 266 -8.99 17.51 -8.83
N VAL A 267 -8.65 17.11 -7.59
CA VAL A 267 -8.10 15.78 -7.31
C VAL A 267 -9.05 14.69 -7.82
N LEU A 268 -10.34 14.75 -7.50
CA LEU A 268 -11.33 13.79 -8.01
C LEU A 268 -11.43 13.77 -9.53
N ALA A 269 -11.31 14.94 -10.18
CA ALA A 269 -11.33 15.02 -11.64
C ALA A 269 -10.14 14.26 -12.28
N GLU A 270 -8.96 14.25 -11.66
CA GLU A 270 -7.81 13.43 -12.10
C GLU A 270 -8.09 11.92 -12.02
N PHE A 271 -8.90 11.48 -11.04
CA PHE A 271 -9.37 10.09 -10.95
C PHE A 271 -10.52 9.76 -11.92
N GLY A 272 -11.04 10.75 -12.67
CA GLY A 272 -12.18 10.63 -13.56
C GLY A 272 -13.55 10.80 -12.88
N THR A 273 -13.57 11.33 -11.66
CA THR A 273 -14.78 11.53 -10.86
C THR A 273 -15.17 13.00 -10.84
N LEU A 274 -16.28 13.35 -11.49
CA LEU A 274 -16.79 14.71 -11.51
C LEU A 274 -17.94 14.85 -10.52
N ILE A 275 -17.75 15.64 -9.47
CA ILE A 275 -18.78 15.93 -8.47
C ILE A 275 -19.45 17.27 -8.79
N PRO A 276 -20.79 17.33 -8.94
CA PRO A 276 -21.51 18.57 -9.21
C PRO A 276 -21.21 19.66 -8.17
N ASP A 277 -21.21 20.93 -8.60
CA ASP A 277 -20.91 22.07 -7.73
C ASP A 277 -21.85 22.17 -6.52
N GLY A 278 -23.12 21.78 -6.70
CA GLY A 278 -24.14 21.78 -5.64
C GLY A 278 -24.03 20.64 -4.62
N LYS A 279 -23.24 19.58 -4.90
CA LYS A 279 -23.06 18.45 -3.97
C LYS A 279 -21.91 18.75 -3.01
N ASN A 280 -22.13 18.64 -1.70
CA ASN A 280 -21.11 18.86 -0.68
C ASN A 280 -19.98 17.83 -0.81
N LEU A 281 -18.75 18.26 -0.54
CA LEU A 281 -17.59 17.38 -0.55
C LEU A 281 -16.89 17.43 0.81
N LYS A 282 -16.85 16.31 1.51
CA LYS A 282 -16.24 16.19 2.85
C LYS A 282 -15.01 15.31 2.80
N VAL A 283 -13.86 15.89 3.10
CA VAL A 283 -12.57 15.19 3.18
C VAL A 283 -12.29 14.86 4.65
N HIS A 284 -12.08 13.58 4.94
CA HIS A 284 -11.81 13.07 6.28
C HIS A 284 -10.32 12.76 6.42
N ASP A 285 -9.63 13.55 7.23
CA ASP A 285 -8.21 13.36 7.49
C ASP A 285 -7.99 12.42 8.69
N SER A 286 -7.22 11.35 8.46
CA SER A 286 -6.95 10.27 9.41
C SER A 286 -5.77 10.64 10.32
N ASN A 287 -5.93 11.70 11.11
CA ASN A 287 -4.89 12.27 11.98
C ASN A 287 -4.89 11.72 13.42
N ALA A 288 -5.84 10.85 13.77
CA ALA A 288 -5.98 10.23 15.08
C ALA A 288 -6.13 8.69 14.96
N ASP A 289 -6.59 8.03 16.02
CA ASP A 289 -6.82 6.57 16.07
C ASP A 289 -8.13 6.12 15.40
N MET A 290 -8.74 6.98 14.59
CA MET A 290 -9.90 6.64 13.75
C MET A 290 -9.42 6.24 12.35
N ARG A 291 -10.08 5.26 11.75
CA ARG A 291 -9.95 4.96 10.32
C ARG A 291 -11.32 5.04 9.67
N TYR A 292 -11.32 5.45 8.41
CA TYR A 292 -12.56 5.73 7.70
C TYR A 292 -12.78 4.71 6.60
N LEU A 293 -14.03 4.27 6.47
CA LEU A 293 -14.55 3.50 5.36
C LEU A 293 -15.60 4.35 4.65
N ILE A 294 -15.48 4.50 3.33
CA ILE A 294 -16.54 5.09 2.53
C ILE A 294 -17.51 3.99 2.09
N LEU A 295 -18.80 4.20 2.33
CA LEU A 295 -19.89 3.41 1.78
C LEU A 295 -20.41 4.12 0.52
N PRO A 296 -20.00 3.70 -0.69
CA PRO A 296 -20.50 4.28 -1.92
C PRO A 296 -22.00 3.97 -2.12
N GLU A 297 -22.66 4.78 -2.95
CA GLU A 297 -24.00 4.50 -3.44
C GLU A 297 -24.01 3.22 -4.28
N LYS A 298 -25.09 2.43 -4.15
CA LYS A 298 -25.32 1.24 -4.97
C LYS A 298 -25.73 1.71 -6.37
N PRO A 299 -25.06 1.27 -7.45
CA PRO A 299 -25.44 1.67 -8.81
C PRO A 299 -26.87 1.29 -9.15
N GLU A 300 -27.61 2.21 -9.79
CA GLU A 300 -28.92 1.92 -10.39
C GLU A 300 -28.81 0.79 -11.43
N GLY A 301 -29.85 -0.03 -11.57
CA GLY A 301 -29.86 -1.16 -12.52
C GLY A 301 -29.24 -2.44 -11.93
N THR A 302 -28.88 -2.43 -10.64
CA THR A 302 -28.39 -3.60 -9.90
C THR A 302 -29.43 -4.18 -8.93
N GLU A 303 -30.72 -3.93 -9.20
CA GLU A 303 -31.82 -4.49 -8.45
C GLU A 303 -31.85 -6.02 -8.59
N GLY A 304 -31.94 -6.73 -7.47
CA GLY A 304 -31.97 -8.20 -7.45
C GLY A 304 -30.63 -8.89 -7.77
N TRP A 305 -29.55 -8.16 -8.02
CA TRP A 305 -28.22 -8.76 -8.21
C TRP A 305 -27.76 -9.51 -6.96
N SER A 306 -27.02 -10.60 -7.18
CA SER A 306 -26.41 -11.35 -6.08
C SER A 306 -25.29 -10.55 -5.42
N GLU A 307 -24.96 -10.87 -4.16
CA GLU A 307 -23.80 -10.28 -3.48
C GLU A 307 -22.50 -10.51 -4.27
N SER A 308 -22.34 -11.69 -4.87
CA SER A 308 -21.18 -12.00 -5.71
C SER A 308 -21.07 -11.06 -6.90
N ASP A 309 -22.17 -10.73 -7.57
CA ASP A 309 -22.14 -9.84 -8.73
C ASP A 309 -21.93 -8.38 -8.33
N LEU A 310 -22.57 -7.94 -7.23
CA LEU A 310 -22.37 -6.60 -6.67
C LEU A 310 -20.92 -6.37 -6.22
N SER A 311 -20.28 -7.38 -5.61
CA SER A 311 -18.91 -7.28 -5.13
C SER A 311 -17.91 -6.95 -6.25
N ARG A 312 -18.19 -7.39 -7.49
CA ARG A 312 -17.34 -7.13 -8.66
C ARG A 312 -17.39 -5.68 -9.13
N LEU A 313 -18.39 -4.92 -8.71
CA LEU A 313 -18.51 -3.48 -9.01
C LEU A 313 -17.70 -2.62 -8.03
N ILE A 314 -17.24 -3.19 -6.93
CA ILE A 314 -16.56 -2.45 -5.87
C ILE A 314 -15.05 -2.61 -6.03
N SER A 315 -14.37 -1.48 -6.16
CA SER A 315 -12.92 -1.39 -6.07
C SER A 315 -12.53 -0.68 -4.77
N ARG A 316 -11.26 -0.78 -4.40
CA ARG A 316 -10.70 -0.06 -3.24
C ARG A 316 -10.89 1.45 -3.33
N ASP A 317 -10.89 2.02 -4.53
CA ASP A 317 -11.04 3.45 -4.74
C ASP A 317 -12.41 3.96 -4.31
N HIS A 318 -13.44 3.13 -4.43
CA HIS A 318 -14.79 3.45 -3.95
C HIS A 318 -14.84 3.51 -2.42
N LEU A 319 -14.01 2.70 -1.75
CA LEU A 319 -13.94 2.60 -0.29
C LEU A 319 -13.11 3.74 0.34
N VAL A 320 -12.38 4.49 -0.48
CA VAL A 320 -11.69 5.74 -0.13
C VAL A 320 -12.47 6.98 -0.61
N GLY A 321 -13.39 6.80 -1.56
CA GLY A 321 -14.24 7.85 -2.12
C GLY A 321 -13.61 8.62 -3.28
N VAL A 322 -12.59 8.07 -3.95
CA VAL A 322 -11.96 8.76 -5.11
C VAL A 322 -12.60 8.40 -6.45
N ARG A 323 -13.34 7.28 -6.49
CA ARG A 323 -14.12 6.82 -7.66
C ARG A 323 -15.52 6.38 -7.22
N LEU A 324 -16.44 6.31 -8.18
CA LEU A 324 -17.80 5.81 -7.96
C LEU A 324 -17.99 4.46 -8.70
N PRO A 325 -18.63 3.46 -8.07
CA PRO A 325 -18.97 2.21 -8.75
C PRO A 325 -19.87 2.47 -9.97
N LYS A 326 -19.63 1.77 -11.07
CA LYS A 326 -20.43 1.83 -12.29
C LYS A 326 -20.68 0.42 -12.81
N ILE A 327 -21.84 0.21 -13.45
CA ILE A 327 -22.04 -0.99 -14.26
C ILE A 327 -21.16 -0.81 -15.51
N ASN A 328 -20.24 -1.75 -15.75
CA ASN A 328 -19.51 -1.78 -17.02
C ASN A 328 -20.50 -2.12 -18.13
N THR A 329 -20.98 -1.09 -18.84
CA THR A 329 -21.63 -1.28 -20.14
C THR A 329 -20.52 -1.58 -21.14
N ASN A 330 -20.44 -2.84 -21.60
CA ASN A 330 -19.59 -3.24 -22.73
C ASN A 330 -19.81 -2.36 -23.95
#